data_AF-A0A2R6L9X4-F1
#
_entry.id   AF-A0A2R6L9X4-F1
#
_cell.length_a   1.000
_cell.length_b   1.000
_cell.length_c   1.000
_cell.angle_alpha   90.00
_cell.angle_beta   90.00
_cell.angle_gamma   90.00
#
_symmetry.space_group_name_H-M   'P 1'
#
loop_
_entity.id
_entity.type
_entity.pdbx_description
1 polymer ?
#
loop_
_entity_poly.entity_id
_entity_poly.type
_entity_poly.pdbx_seq_one_letter_code
_entity_poly.pdbx_strand_id
1 'polypeptide(L)'
;MSAKNTDDAEHAESGAPSEGEIVADRFSTDEIFQRVLATGSEEINSSLRILTLSGVAAGFAISLTFLAHSALAGATPGTEITPVDHLLYPVGFLYIVVGRYQLFTEQTITPVSLVLTRLASVPALLRVWGLVLAANLIGVVGGTAFIFFGAVLDPPAIEAGLTFGKEAVAKTPWSLFSRAVIAGAIVAGMVWLEHAARESVARFLLVYLLMLVIPATGLYHVVVSTADATFLLLHGVSSVTTVVFEFLLPVLAGNTLGGVGLVALLNYGQTKEAFPEAMLESPRLSWREWGLKITATDPRDSQKE
;
A
#
# COMPACT_ATOMS: atom_id res chain seq x y z
N MET A 1 -40.17 -1.65 -28.48
CA MET A 1 -39.48 -0.66 -27.62
C MET A 1 -38.75 -1.49 -26.59
N SER A 2 -37.47 -1.76 -26.82
CA SER A 2 -36.67 -2.68 -25.99
C SER A 2 -36.56 -2.10 -24.60
N ALA A 3 -36.89 -2.89 -23.58
CA ALA A 3 -36.49 -2.60 -22.21
C ALA A 3 -34.98 -2.40 -22.21
N LYS A 4 -34.53 -1.20 -21.85
CA LYS A 4 -33.13 -0.91 -21.60
C LYS A 4 -32.87 -1.46 -20.20
N ASN A 5 -32.05 -2.50 -20.10
CA ASN A 5 -31.69 -3.17 -18.85
C ASN A 5 -31.37 -2.13 -17.76
N THR A 6 -32.05 -2.24 -16.64
CA THR A 6 -31.75 -1.48 -15.42
C THR A 6 -30.50 -2.02 -14.71
N ASP A 7 -30.02 -3.21 -15.07
CA ASP A 7 -28.84 -3.86 -14.49
C ASP A 7 -27.52 -3.13 -14.82
N ASP A 8 -27.45 -2.43 -15.97
CA ASP A 8 -26.22 -1.76 -16.42
C ASP A 8 -25.83 -0.56 -15.53
N ALA A 9 -26.71 -0.09 -14.63
CA ALA A 9 -26.46 1.06 -13.76
C ALA A 9 -25.81 0.68 -12.41
N GLU A 10 -25.92 -0.59 -11.99
CA GLU A 10 -25.51 -1.05 -10.65
C GLU A 10 -24.07 -1.62 -10.61
N HIS A 11 -23.43 -1.79 -11.77
CA HIS A 11 -22.08 -2.35 -11.88
C HIS A 11 -21.17 -1.47 -12.75
N ALA A 12 -19.90 -1.30 -12.34
CA ALA A 12 -18.87 -0.67 -13.15
C ALA A 12 -18.48 -1.55 -14.36
N GLU A 13 -17.82 -0.98 -15.36
CA GLU A 13 -17.33 -1.72 -16.55
C GLU A 13 -16.38 -2.88 -16.18
N SER A 14 -15.77 -2.84 -15.00
CA SER A 14 -14.96 -3.92 -14.44
C SER A 14 -15.76 -5.08 -13.85
N GLY A 15 -17.10 -4.98 -13.79
CA GLY A 15 -17.99 -5.91 -13.10
C GLY A 15 -18.06 -5.72 -11.58
N ALA A 16 -17.43 -4.68 -11.04
CA ALA A 16 -17.48 -4.37 -9.61
C ALA A 16 -18.75 -3.57 -9.25
N PRO A 17 -19.39 -3.84 -8.10
CA PRO A 17 -20.65 -3.19 -7.71
C PRO A 17 -20.45 -1.68 -7.46
N SER A 18 -21.37 -0.86 -7.96
CA SER A 18 -21.36 0.60 -7.81
C SER A 18 -22.14 1.07 -6.57
N GLU A 19 -23.10 0.27 -6.10
CA GLU A 19 -23.89 0.45 -4.87
C GLU A 19 -24.01 -0.88 -4.11
N GLY A 20 -24.36 -0.81 -2.81
CA GLY A 20 -24.60 -2.02 -2.03
C GLY A 20 -25.97 -2.65 -2.32
N GLU A 21 -26.01 -3.94 -2.63
CA GLU A 21 -27.22 -4.67 -3.06
C GLU A 21 -28.31 -4.67 -1.98
N ILE A 22 -27.93 -4.86 -0.72
CA ILE A 22 -28.88 -4.89 0.41
C ILE A 22 -29.13 -3.48 0.95
N VAL A 23 -28.07 -2.67 1.06
CA VAL A 23 -28.11 -1.29 1.55
C VAL A 23 -27.24 -0.46 0.62
N ALA A 24 -27.85 0.45 -0.14
CA ALA A 24 -27.18 1.21 -1.19
C ALA A 24 -25.84 1.88 -0.74
N ASP A 25 -25.79 2.38 0.49
CA ASP A 25 -24.61 3.06 1.06
C ASP A 25 -23.63 2.13 1.80
N ARG A 26 -23.89 0.82 1.86
CA ARG A 26 -23.08 -0.13 2.61
C ARG A 26 -22.88 -1.43 1.86
N PHE A 27 -21.65 -1.62 1.38
CA PHE A 27 -21.21 -2.88 0.81
C PHE A 27 -21.10 -3.97 1.88
N SER A 28 -21.56 -5.16 1.54
CA SER A 28 -21.24 -6.42 2.17
C SER A 28 -19.77 -6.76 2.00
N THR A 29 -19.28 -7.70 2.81
CA THR A 29 -17.92 -8.22 2.74
C THR A 29 -17.57 -8.78 1.35
N ASP A 30 -18.56 -9.38 0.69
CA ASP A 30 -18.44 -9.98 -0.62
C ASP A 30 -18.27 -8.88 -1.69
N GLU A 31 -19.12 -7.86 -1.70
CA GLU A 31 -19.01 -6.72 -2.62
C GLU A 31 -17.69 -5.93 -2.46
N ILE A 32 -17.19 -5.79 -1.23
CA ILE A 32 -15.86 -5.18 -1.00
C ILE A 32 -14.77 -6.04 -1.66
N PHE A 33 -14.86 -7.36 -1.53
CA PHE A 33 -13.91 -8.27 -2.16
C PHE A 33 -13.97 -8.23 -3.68
N GLN A 34 -15.16 -8.15 -4.26
CA GLN A 34 -15.35 -7.95 -5.70
C GLN A 34 -14.60 -6.71 -6.20
N ARG A 35 -14.72 -5.59 -5.48
CA ARG A 35 -13.98 -4.35 -5.78
C ARG A 35 -12.47 -4.52 -5.64
N VAL A 36 -12.00 -5.20 -4.60
CA VAL A 36 -10.57 -5.50 -4.39
C VAL A 36 -10.01 -6.36 -5.54
N LEU A 37 -10.74 -7.38 -5.98
CA LEU A 37 -10.31 -8.23 -7.10
C LEU A 37 -10.28 -7.44 -8.42
N ALA A 38 -11.25 -6.54 -8.66
CA ALA A 38 -11.27 -5.70 -9.84
C ALA A 38 -10.04 -4.77 -9.90
N THR A 39 -9.71 -4.11 -8.79
CA THR A 39 -8.48 -3.31 -8.66
C THR A 39 -7.23 -4.17 -8.86
N GLY A 40 -7.17 -5.35 -8.23
CA GLY A 40 -6.04 -6.26 -8.41
C GLY A 40 -5.84 -6.69 -9.87
N SER A 41 -6.92 -6.82 -10.64
CA SER A 41 -6.85 -7.20 -12.06
C SER A 41 -6.27 -6.07 -12.89
N GLU A 42 -6.67 -4.83 -12.62
CA GLU A 42 -6.09 -3.63 -13.23
C GLU A 42 -4.58 -3.54 -12.94
N GLU A 43 -4.16 -3.80 -11.70
CA GLU A 43 -2.76 -3.73 -11.27
C GLU A 43 -1.89 -4.83 -11.89
N ILE A 44 -2.36 -6.08 -11.90
CA ILE A 44 -1.60 -7.20 -12.49
C ILE A 44 -1.45 -7.05 -14.01
N ASN A 45 -2.47 -6.52 -14.68
CA ASN A 45 -2.47 -6.34 -16.12
C ASN A 45 -1.89 -4.98 -16.56
N SER A 46 -1.49 -4.12 -15.62
CA SER A 46 -0.93 -2.81 -15.93
C SER A 46 0.40 -2.89 -16.68
N SER A 47 0.60 -1.95 -17.60
CA SER A 47 1.85 -1.87 -18.35
C SER A 47 3.03 -1.53 -17.43
N LEU A 48 4.23 -2.01 -17.80
CA LEU A 48 5.48 -1.69 -17.08
C LEU A 48 5.66 -0.19 -16.88
N ARG A 49 5.34 0.61 -17.91
CA ARG A 49 5.47 2.08 -17.85
C ARG A 49 4.56 2.69 -16.79
N ILE A 50 3.31 2.24 -16.70
CA ILE A 50 2.34 2.73 -15.72
C ILE A 50 2.81 2.37 -14.31
N LEU A 51 3.14 1.09 -14.07
CA LEU A 51 3.61 0.62 -12.76
C LEU A 51 4.86 1.38 -12.30
N THR A 52 5.84 1.55 -13.17
CA THR A 52 7.09 2.23 -12.81
C THR A 52 6.88 3.72 -12.56
N LEU A 53 6.18 4.44 -13.43
CA LEU A 53 5.98 5.89 -13.25
C LEU A 53 5.10 6.18 -12.02
N SER A 54 4.02 5.42 -11.85
CA SER A 54 3.13 5.51 -10.70
C SER A 54 3.87 5.15 -9.41
N GLY A 55 4.68 4.09 -9.43
CA GLY A 55 5.50 3.69 -8.29
C GLY A 55 6.58 4.71 -7.90
N VAL A 56 7.23 5.34 -8.87
CA VAL A 56 8.19 6.43 -8.59
C VAL A 56 7.47 7.63 -8.00
N ALA A 57 6.29 8.00 -8.52
CA ALA A 57 5.47 9.07 -7.96
C ALA A 57 5.03 8.78 -6.52
N ALA A 58 4.60 7.54 -6.24
CA ALA A 58 4.28 7.11 -4.87
C ALA A 58 5.48 7.21 -3.92
N GLY A 59 6.64 6.73 -4.36
CA GLY A 59 7.89 6.85 -3.59
C GLY A 59 8.24 8.31 -3.29
N PHE A 60 8.17 9.17 -4.30
CA PHE A 60 8.40 10.60 -4.12
C PHE A 60 7.38 11.22 -3.16
N ALA A 61 6.09 10.86 -3.25
CA ALA A 61 5.08 11.32 -2.31
C ALA A 61 5.39 10.93 -0.85
N ILE A 62 5.98 9.75 -0.61
CA ILE A 62 6.44 9.37 0.74
C ILE A 62 7.57 10.28 1.26
N SER A 63 8.41 10.84 0.39
CA SER A 63 9.38 11.85 0.84
C SER A 63 8.69 13.12 1.39
N LEU A 64 7.45 13.43 0.94
CA LEU A 64 6.64 14.50 1.51
C LEU A 64 6.11 14.14 2.92
N THR A 65 5.79 12.86 3.17
CA THR A 65 5.54 12.37 4.53
C THR A 65 6.75 12.63 5.43
N PHE A 66 7.95 12.24 4.99
CA PHE A 66 9.18 12.48 5.74
C PHE A 66 9.42 13.98 6.00
N LEU A 67 9.27 14.80 4.95
CA LEU A 67 9.43 16.26 5.02
C LEU A 67 8.48 16.86 6.05
N ALA A 68 7.18 16.60 5.91
CA ALA A 68 6.15 17.21 6.73
C ALA A 68 6.21 16.73 8.19
N HIS A 69 6.52 15.45 8.40
CA HIS A 69 6.72 14.87 9.73
C HIS A 69 7.93 15.50 10.43
N SER A 70 9.07 15.59 9.76
CA SER A 70 10.29 16.20 10.31
C SER A 70 10.10 17.70 10.58
N ALA A 71 9.42 18.41 9.68
CA ALA A 71 9.13 19.83 9.84
C ALA A 71 8.21 20.11 11.02
N LEU A 72 7.14 19.33 11.22
CA LEU A 72 6.25 19.50 12.36
C LEU A 72 6.97 19.21 13.67
N ALA A 73 7.67 18.08 13.74
CA ALA A 73 8.42 17.69 14.94
C ALA A 73 9.50 18.72 15.30
N GLY A 74 10.19 19.30 14.32
CA GLY A 74 11.17 20.36 14.56
C GLY A 74 10.56 21.71 14.96
N ALA A 75 9.27 21.94 14.67
CA ALA A 75 8.56 23.15 15.03
C ALA A 75 7.87 23.05 16.41
N THR A 76 7.62 21.84 16.90
CA THR A 76 7.02 21.62 18.22
C THR A 76 8.05 21.87 19.33
N PRO A 77 7.71 22.68 20.35
CA PRO A 77 8.61 22.92 21.48
C PRO A 77 8.80 21.66 22.32
N GLY A 78 10.04 21.22 22.53
CA GLY A 78 10.38 20.11 23.40
C GLY A 78 11.57 19.32 22.90
N THR A 79 12.11 18.43 23.74
CA THR A 79 13.17 17.50 23.36
C THR A 79 12.64 16.08 23.15
N GLU A 80 11.39 15.82 23.53
CA GLU A 80 10.75 14.51 23.40
C GLU A 80 9.73 14.55 22.27
N ILE A 81 9.70 13.50 21.45
CA ILE A 81 8.68 13.33 20.42
C ILE A 81 7.33 13.04 21.11
N THR A 82 6.36 13.89 20.82
CA THR A 82 4.99 13.84 21.32
C THR A 82 4.02 13.34 20.25
N PRO A 83 2.80 12.91 20.62
CA PRO A 83 1.79 12.52 19.63
C PRO A 83 1.44 13.61 18.61
N VAL A 84 1.62 14.89 18.96
CA VAL A 84 1.35 16.03 18.06
C VAL A 84 2.33 16.03 16.89
N ASP A 85 3.56 15.58 17.10
CA ASP A 85 4.63 15.62 16.08
C ASP A 85 4.30 14.75 14.87
N HIS A 86 3.42 13.77 15.05
CA HIS A 86 3.04 12.81 14.02
C HIS A 86 1.89 13.27 13.11
N LEU A 87 1.23 14.40 13.40
CA LEU A 87 -0.02 14.80 12.73
C LEU A 87 0.10 15.00 11.22
N LEU A 88 1.30 15.28 10.71
CA LEU A 88 1.58 15.42 9.27
C LEU A 88 2.20 14.18 8.62
N TYR A 89 2.39 13.09 9.37
CA TYR A 89 2.87 11.83 8.80
C TYR A 89 1.99 11.29 7.65
N PRO A 90 0.65 11.38 7.67
CA PRO A 90 -0.17 10.83 6.59
C PRO A 90 -0.09 11.56 5.23
N VAL A 91 0.60 12.71 5.14
CA VAL A 91 0.55 13.58 3.94
C VAL A 91 0.88 12.82 2.64
N GLY A 92 1.99 12.09 2.57
CA GLY A 92 2.37 11.31 1.39
C GLY A 92 1.38 10.19 1.07
N PHE A 93 0.83 9.52 2.09
CA PHE A 93 -0.20 8.49 1.90
C PHE A 93 -1.49 9.05 1.31
N LEU A 94 -1.87 10.28 1.65
CA LEU A 94 -3.02 10.94 1.04
C LEU A 94 -2.81 11.15 -0.47
N TYR A 95 -1.62 11.58 -0.90
CA TYR A 95 -1.28 11.68 -2.33
C TYR A 95 -1.37 10.33 -3.03
N ILE A 96 -0.91 9.28 -2.38
CA ILE A 96 -0.88 7.93 -2.95
C ILE A 96 -2.28 7.37 -3.10
N VAL A 97 -3.05 7.32 -2.01
CA VAL A 97 -4.36 6.67 -2.02
C VAL A 97 -5.37 7.48 -2.80
N VAL A 98 -5.45 8.80 -2.56
CA VAL A 98 -6.42 9.66 -3.28
C VAL A 98 -5.98 9.85 -4.74
N GLY A 99 -4.68 9.91 -5.00
CA GLY A 99 -4.11 10.03 -6.35
C GLY A 99 -4.00 8.70 -7.11
N ARG A 100 -4.36 7.57 -6.50
CA ARG A 100 -4.25 6.20 -7.04
C ARG A 100 -2.85 5.86 -7.55
N TYR A 101 -1.82 6.24 -6.79
CA TYR A 101 -0.44 5.84 -7.10
C TYR A 101 -0.13 4.43 -6.56
N GLN A 102 0.79 3.75 -7.24
CA GLN A 102 1.11 2.36 -6.96
C GLN A 102 2.11 2.27 -5.80
N LEU A 103 1.63 1.85 -4.62
CA LEU A 103 2.46 1.60 -3.45
C LEU A 103 2.57 0.09 -3.17
N PHE A 104 3.79 -0.40 -2.95
CA PHE A 104 4.06 -1.82 -2.71
C PHE A 104 3.22 -2.41 -1.58
N THR A 105 3.10 -1.70 -0.46
CA THR A 105 2.40 -2.20 0.73
C THR A 105 0.89 -2.28 0.54
N GLU A 106 0.30 -1.46 -0.34
CA GLU A 106 -1.12 -1.56 -0.71
C GLU A 106 -1.37 -2.80 -1.58
N GLN A 107 -0.41 -3.18 -2.42
CA GLN A 107 -0.50 -4.37 -3.27
C GLN A 107 -0.37 -5.70 -2.52
N THR A 108 -0.29 -5.66 -1.19
CA THR A 108 -0.34 -6.86 -0.35
C THR A 108 -1.77 -7.39 -0.17
N ILE A 109 -2.80 -6.66 -0.64
CA ILE A 109 -4.20 -7.10 -0.66
C ILE A 109 -4.73 -7.40 -2.06
N THR A 110 -4.61 -6.47 -2.99
CA THR A 110 -5.29 -6.51 -4.30
C THR A 110 -4.75 -7.66 -5.18
N PRO A 111 -3.47 -7.67 -5.64
CA PRO A 111 -2.87 -8.79 -6.36
C PRO A 111 -2.84 -10.11 -5.59
N VAL A 112 -2.66 -10.05 -4.27
CA VAL A 112 -2.61 -11.25 -3.41
C VAL A 112 -3.95 -11.98 -3.42
N SER A 113 -5.05 -11.24 -3.39
CA SER A 113 -6.41 -11.80 -3.48
C SER A 113 -6.61 -12.57 -4.80
N LEU A 114 -6.10 -12.06 -5.92
CA LEU A 114 -6.13 -12.79 -7.19
C LEU A 114 -5.28 -14.06 -7.18
N VAL A 115 -4.10 -14.03 -6.55
CA VAL A 115 -3.25 -15.21 -6.43
C VAL A 115 -3.88 -16.28 -5.54
N LEU A 116 -4.41 -15.91 -4.38
CA LEU A 116 -5.05 -16.85 -3.45
C LEU A 116 -6.28 -17.51 -4.09
N THR A 117 -6.93 -16.81 -5.01
CA THR A 117 -8.08 -17.30 -5.75
C THR A 117 -7.72 -17.96 -7.09
N ARG A 118 -6.42 -18.13 -7.40
CA ARG A 118 -5.90 -18.70 -8.66
C ARG A 118 -6.39 -17.98 -9.94
N LEU A 119 -6.73 -16.70 -9.83
CA LEU A 119 -6.99 -15.80 -10.96
C LEU A 119 -5.70 -15.14 -11.46
N ALA A 120 -4.66 -15.12 -10.64
CA ALA A 120 -3.31 -14.74 -11.04
C ALA A 120 -2.28 -15.73 -10.50
N SER A 121 -1.10 -15.75 -11.13
CA SER A 121 0.00 -16.61 -10.72
C SER A 121 0.96 -15.93 -9.74
N VAL A 122 1.65 -16.74 -8.92
CA VAL A 122 2.68 -16.25 -8.00
C VAL A 122 3.80 -15.49 -8.75
N PRO A 123 4.31 -15.98 -9.90
CA PRO A 123 5.30 -15.22 -10.67
C PRO A 123 4.79 -13.86 -11.18
N ALA A 124 3.51 -13.74 -11.52
CA ALA A 124 2.91 -12.46 -11.92
C ALA A 124 2.88 -11.48 -10.73
N LEU A 125 2.47 -11.94 -9.55
CA LEU A 125 2.53 -11.17 -8.32
C LEU A 125 3.95 -10.68 -8.00
N LEU A 126 4.94 -11.58 -8.01
CA LEU A 126 6.33 -11.24 -7.72
C LEU A 126 6.91 -10.22 -8.71
N ARG A 127 6.51 -10.29 -9.99
CA ARG A 127 6.88 -9.29 -10.99
C ARG A 127 6.34 -7.90 -10.61
N VAL A 128 5.05 -7.82 -10.30
CA VAL A 128 4.41 -6.54 -9.94
C VAL A 128 5.02 -5.98 -8.66
N TRP A 129 5.14 -6.81 -7.62
CA TRP A 129 5.78 -6.43 -6.36
C TRP A 129 7.20 -5.94 -6.54
N GLY A 130 8.04 -6.68 -7.29
CA GLY A 130 9.42 -6.29 -7.54
C GLY A 130 9.52 -4.96 -8.28
N LEU A 131 8.69 -4.75 -9.30
CA LEU A 131 8.67 -3.50 -10.07
C LEU A 131 8.23 -2.31 -9.23
N VAL A 132 7.11 -2.43 -8.52
CA VAL A 132 6.55 -1.31 -7.75
C VAL A 132 7.42 -1.01 -6.52
N LEU A 133 7.92 -2.04 -5.81
CA LEU A 133 8.85 -1.82 -4.71
C LEU A 133 10.10 -1.08 -5.19
N ALA A 134 10.74 -1.54 -6.27
CA ALA A 134 11.92 -0.86 -6.82
C ALA A 134 11.62 0.60 -7.22
N ALA A 135 10.47 0.83 -7.87
CA ALA A 135 10.03 2.16 -8.25
C ALA A 135 9.78 3.07 -7.03
N ASN A 136 9.12 2.55 -5.98
CA ASN A 136 8.89 3.27 -4.73
C ASN A 136 10.21 3.64 -4.05
N LEU A 137 11.16 2.69 -3.96
CA LEU A 137 12.48 2.94 -3.36
C LEU A 137 13.24 4.01 -4.16
N ILE A 138 13.24 3.95 -5.50
CA ILE A 138 13.86 4.98 -6.34
C ILE A 138 13.22 6.36 -6.08
N GLY A 139 11.90 6.43 -6.06
CA GLY A 139 11.18 7.68 -5.83
C GLY A 139 11.47 8.30 -4.47
N VAL A 140 11.42 7.50 -3.40
CA VAL A 140 11.64 8.01 -2.03
C VAL A 140 13.10 8.36 -1.77
N VAL A 141 14.05 7.59 -2.31
CA VAL A 141 15.48 7.91 -2.24
C VAL A 141 15.75 9.22 -2.98
N GLY A 142 15.21 9.38 -4.20
CA GLY A 142 15.36 10.60 -5.00
C GLY A 142 14.73 11.83 -4.32
N GLY A 143 13.52 11.70 -3.79
CA GLY A 143 12.84 12.77 -3.07
C GLY A 143 13.56 13.16 -1.77
N THR A 144 14.00 12.18 -0.98
CA THR A 144 14.76 12.45 0.26
C THR A 144 16.12 13.07 -0.04
N ALA A 145 16.82 12.62 -1.09
CA ALA A 145 18.06 13.23 -1.54
C ALA A 145 17.84 14.68 -2.00
N PHE A 146 16.74 14.96 -2.69
CA PHE A 146 16.37 16.33 -3.06
C PHE A 146 16.14 17.22 -1.83
N ILE A 147 15.44 16.72 -0.81
CA ILE A 147 15.23 17.42 0.47
C ILE A 147 16.58 17.77 1.12
N PHE A 148 17.51 16.81 1.14
CA PHE A 148 18.84 16.98 1.72
C PHE A 148 19.71 17.98 0.94
N PHE A 149 19.97 17.73 -0.34
CA PHE A 149 20.85 18.57 -1.15
C PHE A 149 20.25 19.95 -1.44
N GLY A 150 18.92 20.04 -1.46
CA GLY A 150 18.19 21.30 -1.60
C GLY A 150 18.14 22.14 -0.32
N ALA A 151 18.67 21.65 0.81
CA ALA A 151 18.60 22.31 2.11
C ALA A 151 17.17 22.76 2.48
N VAL A 152 16.19 21.88 2.25
CA VAL A 152 14.75 22.20 2.39
C VAL A 152 14.34 22.27 3.86
N LEU A 153 15.04 21.57 4.76
CA LEU A 153 14.75 21.51 6.19
C LEU A 153 15.63 22.49 6.98
N ASP A 154 15.01 23.22 7.90
CA ASP A 154 15.72 24.00 8.93
C ASP A 154 16.38 23.06 9.97
N PRO A 155 17.40 23.54 10.72
CA PRO A 155 18.16 22.70 11.65
C PRO A 155 17.32 21.88 12.66
N PRO A 156 16.26 22.42 13.30
CA PRO A 156 15.42 21.62 14.20
C PRO A 156 14.72 20.46 13.49
N ALA A 157 14.28 20.67 12.25
CA ALA A 157 13.62 19.63 11.47
C ALA A 157 14.61 18.57 10.97
N ILE A 158 15.86 18.96 10.66
CA ILE A 158 16.95 18.01 10.39
C ILE A 158 17.19 17.12 11.61
N GLU A 159 17.28 17.70 12.80
CA GLU A 159 17.48 16.95 14.04
C GLU A 159 16.34 15.95 14.29
N ALA A 160 15.08 16.39 14.12
CA ALA A 160 13.91 15.51 14.25
C ALA A 160 13.96 14.34 13.25
N GLY A 161 14.24 14.60 11.97
CA GLY A 161 14.37 13.56 10.95
C GLY A 161 15.49 12.55 11.26
N LEU A 162 16.62 13.02 11.80
CA LEU A 162 17.70 12.15 12.25
C LEU A 162 17.30 11.32 13.47
N THR A 163 16.54 11.88 14.41
CA THR A 163 16.04 11.19 15.60
C THR A 163 15.15 10.01 15.22
N PHE A 164 14.20 10.18 14.30
CA PHE A 164 13.34 9.09 13.84
C PHE A 164 14.15 7.91 13.27
N GLY A 165 15.12 8.20 12.41
CA GLY A 165 16.01 7.19 11.85
C GLY A 165 16.88 6.51 12.91
N LYS A 166 17.49 7.27 13.82
CA LYS A 166 18.35 6.76 14.91
C LYS A 166 17.58 5.81 15.82
N GLU A 167 16.37 6.18 16.20
CA GLU A 167 15.50 5.32 17.01
C GLU A 167 15.14 4.02 16.31
N ALA A 168 15.00 4.05 14.98
CA ALA A 168 14.72 2.86 14.18
C ALA A 168 15.91 1.90 14.16
N VAL A 169 17.11 2.38 13.82
CA VAL A 169 18.32 1.54 13.77
C VAL A 169 18.79 1.08 15.15
N ALA A 170 18.38 1.75 16.23
CA ALA A 170 18.65 1.29 17.60
C ALA A 170 17.80 0.07 18.02
N LYS A 171 16.73 -0.26 17.28
CA LYS A 171 15.88 -1.42 17.57
C LYS A 171 16.48 -2.70 17.00
N THR A 172 16.22 -3.82 17.65
CA THR A 172 16.64 -5.12 17.13
C THR A 172 15.87 -5.48 15.85
N PRO A 173 16.46 -6.26 14.93
CA PRO A 173 15.78 -6.74 13.73
C PRO A 173 14.44 -7.44 14.02
N TRP A 174 14.37 -8.22 15.09
CA TRP A 174 13.12 -8.87 15.52
C TRP A 174 12.05 -7.86 15.93
N SER A 175 12.41 -6.85 16.74
CA SER A 175 11.46 -5.79 17.11
C SER A 175 10.94 -5.04 15.89
N LEU A 176 11.83 -4.70 14.94
CA LEU A 176 11.45 -4.04 13.69
C LEU A 176 10.50 -4.91 12.86
N PHE A 177 10.83 -6.18 12.70
CA PHE A 177 9.98 -7.16 12.02
C PHE A 177 8.59 -7.25 12.65
N SER A 178 8.48 -7.48 13.95
CA SER A 178 7.17 -7.61 14.63
C SER A 178 6.33 -6.33 14.53
N ARG A 179 6.95 -5.16 14.68
CA ARG A 179 6.27 -3.86 14.48
C ARG A 179 5.80 -3.68 13.05
N ALA A 180 6.62 -4.08 12.08
CA ALA A 180 6.28 -4.00 10.68
C ALA A 180 5.18 -4.98 10.27
N VAL A 181 5.04 -6.15 10.93
CA VAL A 181 3.88 -7.03 10.74
C VAL A 181 2.58 -6.31 11.07
N ILE A 182 2.52 -5.61 12.19
CA ILE A 182 1.32 -4.84 12.56
C ILE A 182 1.08 -3.68 11.59
N ALA A 183 2.12 -2.93 11.20
CA ALA A 183 1.97 -1.88 10.19
C ALA A 183 1.46 -2.43 8.84
N GLY A 184 1.96 -3.59 8.40
CA GLY A 184 1.50 -4.25 7.18
C GLY A 184 0.02 -4.59 7.23
N ALA A 185 -0.45 -5.13 8.36
CA ALA A 185 -1.86 -5.41 8.58
C ALA A 185 -2.71 -4.11 8.59
N ILE A 186 -2.22 -3.02 9.19
CA ILE A 186 -2.92 -1.72 9.17
C ILE A 186 -3.07 -1.19 7.75
N VAL A 187 -2.00 -1.24 6.93
CA VAL A 187 -2.08 -0.78 5.54
C VAL A 187 -3.03 -1.64 4.71
N ALA A 188 -2.97 -2.98 4.84
CA ALA A 188 -3.91 -3.86 4.15
C ALA A 188 -5.37 -3.61 4.60
N GLY A 189 -5.59 -3.38 5.90
CA GLY A 189 -6.90 -3.03 6.44
C GLY A 189 -7.38 -1.66 5.94
N MET A 190 -6.48 -0.68 5.80
CA MET A 190 -6.80 0.61 5.21
C MET A 190 -7.28 0.45 3.76
N VAL A 191 -6.58 -0.31 2.92
CA VAL A 191 -7.00 -0.56 1.54
C VAL A 191 -8.35 -1.25 1.49
N TRP A 192 -8.60 -2.23 2.37
CA TRP A 192 -9.91 -2.88 2.48
C TRP A 192 -11.03 -1.87 2.79
N LEU A 193 -10.83 -1.01 3.79
CA LEU A 193 -11.83 -0.01 4.18
C LEU A 193 -11.99 1.10 3.13
N GLU A 194 -10.93 1.43 2.40
CA GLU A 194 -10.99 2.34 1.24
C GLU A 194 -11.90 1.75 0.14
N HIS A 195 -11.79 0.45 -0.14
CA HIS A 195 -12.69 -0.27 -1.04
C HIS A 195 -14.10 -0.42 -0.48
N ALA A 196 -14.32 -0.27 0.83
CA ALA A 196 -15.65 -0.20 1.42
C ALA A 196 -16.26 1.21 1.35
N ALA A 197 -15.43 2.25 1.21
CA ALA A 197 -15.89 3.63 1.17
C ALA A 197 -16.45 4.02 -0.20
N ARG A 198 -17.50 4.86 -0.20
CA ARG A 198 -18.08 5.51 -1.39
C ARG A 198 -17.56 6.93 -1.57
N GLU A 199 -17.53 7.69 -0.48
CA GLU A 199 -17.21 9.12 -0.49
C GLU A 199 -15.72 9.41 -0.36
N SER A 200 -15.24 10.40 -1.11
CA SER A 200 -13.83 10.85 -1.04
C SER A 200 -13.43 11.38 0.33
N VAL A 201 -14.36 12.00 1.08
CA VAL A 201 -14.10 12.49 2.44
C VAL A 201 -13.90 11.32 3.40
N ALA A 202 -14.72 10.26 3.30
CA ALA A 202 -14.54 9.06 4.10
C ALA A 202 -13.20 8.39 3.80
N ARG A 203 -12.81 8.26 2.52
CA ARG A 203 -11.48 7.75 2.13
C ARG A 203 -10.35 8.57 2.74
N PHE A 204 -10.42 9.90 2.63
CA PHE A 204 -9.44 10.80 3.22
C PHE A 204 -9.28 10.55 4.73
N LEU A 205 -10.40 10.49 5.46
CA LEU A 205 -10.39 10.28 6.91
C LEU A 205 -9.84 8.90 7.30
N LEU A 206 -10.22 7.84 6.57
CA LEU A 206 -9.71 6.48 6.79
C LEU A 206 -8.19 6.42 6.60
N VAL A 207 -7.69 6.97 5.49
CA VAL A 207 -6.25 7.03 5.21
C VAL A 207 -5.53 7.84 6.27
N TYR A 208 -6.02 9.03 6.59
CA TYR A 208 -5.41 9.91 7.58
C TYR A 208 -5.32 9.23 8.96
N LEU A 209 -6.44 8.72 9.47
CA LEU A 209 -6.52 8.14 10.81
C LEU A 209 -5.68 6.86 10.92
N LEU A 210 -5.77 5.95 9.95
CA LEU A 210 -5.04 4.69 10.01
C LEU A 210 -3.54 4.88 9.80
N MET A 211 -3.11 5.78 8.91
CA MET A 211 -1.69 6.04 8.70
C MET A 211 -1.07 6.79 9.87
N LEU A 212 -1.85 7.60 10.62
CA LEU A 212 -1.39 8.25 11.85
C LEU A 212 -1.08 7.26 12.98
N VAL A 213 -1.73 6.08 13.00
CA VAL A 213 -1.44 5.03 14.00
C VAL A 213 0.00 4.52 13.88
N ILE A 214 0.56 4.49 12.66
CA ILE A 214 1.91 3.95 12.41
C ILE A 214 2.97 4.68 13.26
N PRO A 215 3.19 6.00 13.11
CA PRO A 215 4.17 6.70 13.92
C PRO A 215 3.75 6.80 15.40
N ALA A 216 2.45 7.00 15.69
CA ALA A 216 1.94 7.17 17.05
C ALA A 216 2.16 5.94 17.95
N THR A 217 2.36 4.76 17.35
CA THR A 217 2.63 3.50 18.08
C THR A 217 4.04 2.96 17.82
N GLY A 218 4.88 3.74 17.12
CA GLY A 218 6.26 3.37 16.79
C GLY A 218 6.35 2.15 15.86
N LEU A 219 5.45 2.04 14.89
CA LEU A 219 5.49 1.01 13.86
C LEU A 219 6.28 1.50 12.65
N TYR A 220 6.70 0.55 11.80
CA TYR A 220 7.59 0.84 10.67
C TYR A 220 6.97 0.40 9.35
N HIS A 221 7.03 1.31 8.39
CA HIS A 221 6.54 1.12 7.03
C HIS A 221 7.71 1.23 6.06
N VAL A 222 7.98 0.18 5.27
CA VAL A 222 9.22 0.01 4.50
C VAL A 222 9.57 1.20 3.62
N VAL A 223 8.59 1.82 2.94
CA VAL A 223 8.86 2.95 2.04
C VAL A 223 9.17 4.23 2.83
N VAL A 224 8.53 4.43 3.99
CA VAL A 224 8.82 5.59 4.88
C VAL A 224 10.16 5.39 5.56
N SER A 225 10.40 4.19 6.09
CA SER A 225 11.69 3.77 6.65
C SER A 225 12.83 3.92 5.64
N THR A 226 12.55 3.83 4.33
CA THR A 226 13.55 4.12 3.30
C THR A 226 13.91 5.60 3.23
N ALA A 227 12.95 6.52 3.46
CA ALA A 227 13.26 7.95 3.62
C ALA A 227 14.18 8.16 4.84
N ASP A 228 13.82 7.60 6.00
CA ASP A 228 14.62 7.69 7.23
C ASP A 228 16.04 7.15 7.01
N ALA A 229 16.15 5.94 6.42
CA ALA A 229 17.42 5.31 6.08
C ALA A 229 18.26 6.16 5.13
N THR A 230 17.65 6.71 4.07
CA THR A 230 18.34 7.58 3.11
C THR A 230 18.87 8.83 3.81
N PHE A 231 18.07 9.43 4.69
CA PHE A 231 18.46 10.62 5.43
C PHE A 231 19.63 10.36 6.38
N LEU A 232 19.65 9.21 7.08
CA LEU A 232 20.79 8.79 7.90
C LEU A 232 22.06 8.58 7.08
N LEU A 233 21.95 7.94 5.91
CA LEU A 233 23.08 7.70 5.03
C LEU A 233 23.69 9.01 4.51
N LEU A 234 22.84 9.93 4.05
CA LEU A 234 23.29 11.22 3.51
C LEU A 234 23.99 12.10 4.56
N HIS A 235 23.59 11.99 5.83
CA HIS A 235 24.25 12.66 6.95
C HIS A 235 25.45 11.89 7.54
N GLY A 236 25.79 10.70 7.01
CA GLY A 236 26.87 9.87 7.52
C GLY A 236 26.62 9.31 8.93
N VAL A 237 25.36 9.22 9.36
CA VAL A 237 24.97 8.76 10.71
C VAL A 237 24.91 7.23 10.78
N SER A 238 24.66 6.55 9.66
CA SER A 238 24.59 5.09 9.59
C SER A 238 25.27 4.55 8.33
N SER A 239 25.48 3.24 8.29
CA SER A 239 26.09 2.53 7.16
C SER A 239 25.03 1.90 6.26
N VAL A 240 25.36 1.69 4.97
CA VAL A 240 24.49 0.98 4.02
C VAL A 240 24.14 -0.41 4.54
N THR A 241 25.12 -1.13 5.10
CA THR A 241 24.92 -2.46 5.66
C THR A 241 23.88 -2.45 6.78
N THR A 242 24.00 -1.53 7.74
CA THR A 242 23.06 -1.40 8.86
C THR A 242 21.66 -1.08 8.36
N VAL A 243 21.50 -0.04 7.53
CA VAL A 243 20.16 0.35 7.10
C VAL A 243 19.50 -0.70 6.20
N VAL A 244 20.25 -1.43 5.37
CA VAL A 244 19.66 -2.46 4.51
C VAL A 244 19.33 -3.73 5.31
N PHE A 245 20.30 -4.30 6.01
CA PHE A 245 20.16 -5.64 6.59
C PHE A 245 19.53 -5.66 7.97
N GLU A 246 19.78 -4.63 8.79
CA GLU A 246 19.30 -4.59 10.17
C GLU A 246 18.01 -3.77 10.29
N PHE A 247 17.75 -2.85 9.35
CA PHE A 247 16.57 -1.98 9.38
C PHE A 247 15.53 -2.31 8.28
N LEU A 248 15.85 -2.09 7.00
CA LEU A 248 14.85 -2.16 5.92
C LEU A 248 14.38 -3.58 5.61
N LEU A 249 15.27 -4.59 5.58
CA LEU A 249 14.89 -5.96 5.27
C LEU A 249 13.91 -6.56 6.31
N PRO A 250 14.14 -6.44 7.63
CA PRO A 250 13.16 -6.85 8.63
C PRO A 250 11.81 -6.13 8.47
N VAL A 251 11.82 -4.83 8.18
CA VAL A 251 10.59 -4.05 7.97
C VAL A 251 9.85 -4.50 6.72
N LEU A 252 10.54 -4.71 5.61
CA LEU A 252 9.97 -5.23 4.36
C LEU A 252 9.30 -6.60 4.59
N ALA A 253 10.01 -7.52 5.24
CA ALA A 253 9.49 -8.85 5.53
C ALA A 253 8.26 -8.79 6.44
N GLY A 254 8.31 -7.94 7.47
CA GLY A 254 7.18 -7.73 8.37
C GLY A 254 5.96 -7.15 7.66
N ASN A 255 6.11 -6.05 6.91
CA ASN A 255 5.00 -5.44 6.18
C ASN A 255 4.37 -6.42 5.18
N THR A 256 5.19 -7.18 4.47
CA THR A 256 4.71 -8.20 3.52
C THR A 256 3.89 -9.28 4.22
N LEU A 257 4.42 -9.83 5.33
CA LEU A 257 3.73 -10.87 6.10
C LEU A 257 2.42 -10.35 6.71
N GLY A 258 2.45 -9.15 7.29
CA GLY A 258 1.27 -8.53 7.90
C GLY A 258 0.15 -8.28 6.89
N GLY A 259 0.49 -7.73 5.73
CA GLY A 259 -0.47 -7.48 4.66
C GLY A 259 -1.08 -8.76 4.11
N VAL A 260 -0.24 -9.72 3.68
CA VAL A 260 -0.69 -11.02 3.16
C VAL A 260 -1.49 -11.79 4.22
N GLY A 261 -1.06 -11.75 5.49
CA GLY A 261 -1.70 -12.48 6.58
C GLY A 261 -3.12 -12.00 6.86
N LEU A 262 -3.36 -10.68 6.88
CA LEU A 262 -4.71 -10.15 7.03
C LEU A 262 -5.61 -10.57 5.87
N VAL A 263 -5.08 -10.56 4.65
CA VAL A 263 -5.83 -10.91 3.43
C VAL A 263 -6.16 -12.39 3.39
N ALA A 264 -5.22 -13.25 3.80
CA ALA A 264 -5.48 -14.67 3.96
C ALA A 264 -6.59 -14.93 4.99
N LEU A 265 -6.62 -14.19 6.09
CA LEU A 265 -7.68 -14.28 7.11
C LEU A 265 -9.03 -13.83 6.55
N LEU A 266 -9.07 -12.68 5.87
CA LEU A 266 -10.28 -12.16 5.24
C LEU A 266 -10.79 -13.15 4.18
N ASN A 267 -9.93 -13.62 3.28
CA ASN A 267 -10.27 -14.59 2.22
C ASN A 267 -10.74 -15.94 2.76
N TYR A 268 -10.16 -16.44 3.86
CA TYR A 268 -10.60 -17.70 4.47
C TYR A 268 -12.02 -17.61 5.05
N GLY A 269 -12.46 -16.40 5.41
CA GLY A 269 -13.81 -16.16 5.92
C GLY A 269 -14.89 -16.01 4.84
N GLN A 270 -14.53 -15.99 3.55
CA GLN A 270 -15.48 -15.69 2.46
C GLN A 270 -16.08 -16.93 1.81
N THR A 271 -17.36 -16.85 1.48
CA THR A 271 -18.14 -17.88 0.78
C THR A 271 -18.00 -17.77 -0.74
N LYS A 272 -18.43 -18.80 -1.48
CA LYS A 272 -18.36 -18.81 -2.96
C LYS A 272 -19.14 -17.66 -3.63
N GLU A 273 -20.06 -17.03 -2.91
CA GLU A 273 -20.85 -15.87 -3.34
C GLU A 273 -20.02 -14.56 -3.37
N ALA A 274 -18.79 -14.58 -2.84
CA ALA A 274 -17.92 -13.39 -2.76
C ALA A 274 -17.28 -12.94 -4.08
N PHE A 275 -17.39 -13.72 -5.14
CA PHE A 275 -16.75 -13.40 -6.42
C PHE A 275 -17.69 -12.63 -7.34
N PRO A 276 -17.22 -11.62 -8.09
CA PRO A 276 -18.04 -11.03 -9.15
C PRO A 276 -18.44 -12.10 -10.16
N GLU A 277 -19.63 -12.02 -10.75
CA GLU A 277 -20.11 -13.04 -11.71
C GLU A 277 -19.11 -13.28 -12.85
N ALA A 278 -18.54 -12.21 -13.42
CA ALA A 278 -17.49 -12.30 -14.44
C ALA A 278 -16.23 -13.08 -13.98
N MET A 279 -15.92 -13.07 -12.69
CA MET A 279 -14.80 -13.81 -12.10
C MET A 279 -15.17 -15.22 -11.61
N LEU A 280 -16.47 -15.50 -11.39
CA LEU A 280 -16.96 -16.86 -11.21
C LEU A 280 -16.81 -17.67 -12.49
N GLU A 281 -17.08 -17.04 -13.63
CA GLU A 281 -16.96 -17.64 -14.97
C GLU A 281 -15.51 -17.70 -15.47
N SER A 282 -14.63 -16.87 -14.92
CA SER A 282 -13.21 -16.85 -15.27
C SER A 282 -12.51 -18.18 -14.95
N PRO A 283 -11.82 -18.81 -15.93
CA PRO A 283 -11.12 -20.07 -15.69
C PRO A 283 -10.00 -19.90 -14.67
N ARG A 284 -9.99 -20.79 -13.67
CA ARG A 284 -8.96 -20.84 -12.62
C ARG A 284 -7.69 -21.48 -13.16
N LEU A 285 -6.53 -20.89 -12.88
CA LEU A 285 -5.24 -21.41 -13.31
C LEU A 285 -4.98 -22.81 -12.74
N SER A 286 -4.39 -23.70 -13.54
CA SER A 286 -3.86 -24.97 -13.01
C SER A 286 -2.75 -24.72 -12.00
N TRP A 287 -2.48 -25.66 -11.09
CA TRP A 287 -1.40 -25.51 -10.10
C TRP A 287 -0.02 -25.27 -10.73
N ARG A 288 0.23 -25.81 -11.92
CA ARG A 288 1.46 -25.57 -12.67
C ARG A 288 1.53 -24.13 -13.19
N GLU A 289 0.44 -23.61 -13.76
CA GLU A 289 0.39 -22.24 -14.26
C GLU A 289 0.47 -21.23 -13.13
N TRP A 290 -0.25 -21.50 -12.05
CA TRP A 290 -0.25 -20.70 -10.83
C TRP A 290 1.15 -20.57 -10.22
N GLY A 291 1.95 -21.65 -10.20
CA GLY A 291 3.27 -21.64 -9.60
C GLY A 291 4.43 -21.20 -10.51
N LEU A 292 4.33 -21.42 -11.84
CA LEU A 292 5.51 -21.39 -12.72
C LEU A 292 5.43 -20.42 -13.90
N LYS A 293 4.22 -20.00 -14.32
CA LYS A 293 4.06 -19.10 -15.46
C LYS A 293 3.72 -17.70 -14.98
N ILE A 294 4.20 -16.66 -15.66
CA ILE A 294 3.67 -15.31 -15.48
C ILE A 294 2.36 -15.24 -16.27
N THR A 295 1.23 -15.33 -15.59
CA THR A 295 -0.10 -15.34 -16.23
C THR A 295 -1.16 -14.86 -15.27
N ALA A 296 -2.21 -14.24 -15.80
CA ALA A 296 -3.41 -13.85 -15.09
C ALA A 296 -4.61 -14.04 -16.00
N THR A 297 -5.76 -14.37 -15.43
CA THR A 297 -7.03 -14.43 -16.15
C THR A 297 -7.60 -13.01 -16.19
N ASP A 298 -7.95 -12.50 -17.38
CA ASP A 298 -8.67 -11.23 -17.51
C ASP A 298 -10.18 -11.52 -17.43
N PRO A 299 -10.89 -11.04 -16.40
CA PRO A 299 -12.34 -11.23 -16.29
C PRO A 299 -13.13 -10.61 -17.44
N ARG A 300 -12.53 -9.68 -18.21
CA ARG A 300 -13.16 -9.05 -19.37
C ARG A 300 -13.09 -9.90 -20.64
N ASP A 301 -12.28 -10.95 -20.65
CA ASP A 301 -12.18 -11.81 -21.83
C ASP A 301 -13.35 -12.80 -21.92
N SER A 302 -14.05 -13.11 -20.83
CA SER A 302 -15.28 -13.92 -20.86
C SER A 302 -16.52 -13.16 -21.34
N GLN A 303 -16.50 -11.82 -21.33
CA GLN A 303 -17.61 -11.00 -21.85
C GLN A 303 -17.53 -10.70 -23.36
N LYS A 304 -16.52 -11.23 -24.06
CA LYS A 304 -16.33 -11.03 -25.52
C LYS A 304 -16.82 -12.19 -26.38
N GLU A 305 -17.32 -13.27 -25.78
CA GLU A 305 -17.93 -14.42 -26.47
C GLU A 305 -19.46 -14.33 -26.44
#